data_AF-A4XK38-F1
#
_entry.id   AF-A4XK38-F1
#
_cell.length_a   1.000
_cell.length_b   1.000
_cell.length_c   1.000
_cell.angle_alpha   90.00
_cell.angle_beta   90.00
_cell.angle_gamma   90.00
#
_symmetry.space_group_name_H-M   'P 1'
#
loop_
_entity.id
_entity.type
_entity.pdbx_description
1 polymer ?
#
loop_
_entity_poly.entity_id
_entity_poly.type
_entity_poly.pdbx_seq_one_letter_code
_entity_poly.pdbx_strand_id
1 'polypeptide(L)'
;MENSNKVLEAIFNLFTDHLELLKIYLDKAIDILLRRDLYLVKKGLHERAISHRLAVYIEWLFGQWFDVDCEFNGNEGHESGRKIIENICFEYSKHNCKRFNCDNCHNEVSVYPDIIVHKRRVNKFKLLIIEVKKMNSSNTSEIEKDIYKLKQYTSQS
;
A
#
# COMPACT_ATOMS: atom_id res chain seq x y z
N MET A 1 2.25 28.14 4.94
CA MET A 1 2.95 26.84 4.92
C MET A 1 3.02 26.22 6.31
N GLU A 2 3.50 26.93 7.32
CA GLU A 2 3.63 26.41 8.69
C GLU A 2 2.29 25.99 9.34
N ASN A 3 1.22 26.73 9.06
CA ASN A 3 -0.12 26.40 9.59
C ASN A 3 -0.73 25.15 8.93
N SER A 4 -0.47 24.93 7.64
CA SER A 4 -0.96 23.76 6.89
C SER A 4 -0.29 22.46 7.38
N ASN A 5 1.00 22.51 7.73
CA ASN A 5 1.72 21.36 8.28
C ASN A 5 1.21 21.01 9.69
N LYS A 6 0.91 22.01 10.53
CA LYS A 6 0.31 21.78 11.86
C LYS A 6 -1.06 21.12 11.77
N VAL A 7 -1.90 21.54 10.81
CA VAL A 7 -3.21 20.91 10.56
C VAL A 7 -3.03 19.47 10.08
N LEU A 8 -2.13 19.23 9.13
CA LEU A 8 -1.84 17.87 8.64
C LEU A 8 -1.35 16.95 9.77
N GLU A 9 -0.47 17.45 10.63
CA GLU A 9 0.05 16.69 11.78
C GLU A 9 -1.03 16.40 12.81
N ALA A 10 -1.91 17.36 13.13
CA ALA A 10 -3.03 17.13 14.02
C ALA A 10 -4.02 16.08 13.46
N ILE A 11 -4.30 16.13 12.15
CA ILE A 11 -5.18 15.15 11.49
C ILE A 11 -4.53 13.77 11.42
N PHE A 12 -3.23 13.71 11.12
CA PHE A 12 -2.48 12.47 11.15
C PHE A 12 -2.55 11.83 12.54
N ASN A 13 -2.26 12.61 13.59
CA ASN A 13 -2.34 12.15 14.97
C ASN A 13 -3.75 11.70 15.36
N LEU A 14 -4.80 12.43 14.94
CA LEU A 14 -6.20 12.03 15.15
C LEU A 14 -6.46 10.60 14.66
N PHE A 15 -5.99 10.25 13.46
CA PHE A 15 -6.21 8.90 12.93
C PHE A 15 -5.28 7.85 13.56
N THR A 16 -4.02 8.19 13.86
CA THR A 16 -3.09 7.23 14.47
C THR A 16 -3.41 6.93 15.92
N ASP A 17 -3.93 7.92 16.66
CA ASP A 17 -4.34 7.79 18.06
C ASP A 17 -5.72 7.13 18.18
N HIS A 18 -6.56 7.22 17.14
CA HIS A 18 -7.89 6.64 17.09
C HIS A 18 -8.08 5.76 15.85
N LEU A 19 -7.40 4.61 15.82
CA LEU A 19 -7.48 3.65 14.71
C LEU A 19 -8.91 3.19 14.38
N GLU A 20 -9.83 3.24 15.34
CA GLU A 20 -11.25 2.97 15.09
C GLU A 20 -11.88 3.94 14.10
N LEU A 21 -11.51 5.23 14.12
CA LEU A 21 -11.98 6.19 13.13
C LEU A 21 -11.51 5.77 11.73
N LEU A 22 -10.23 5.43 11.58
CA LEU A 22 -9.67 4.99 10.31
C LEU A 22 -10.40 3.73 9.80
N LYS A 23 -10.68 2.78 10.69
CA LYS A 23 -11.45 1.58 10.38
C LYS A 23 -12.87 1.92 9.93
N ILE A 24 -13.59 2.81 10.61
CA ILE A 24 -14.94 3.24 10.23
C ILE A 24 -14.95 3.82 8.81
N TYR A 25 -13.98 4.68 8.47
CA TYR A 25 -13.89 5.25 7.13
C TYR A 25 -13.55 4.19 6.07
N LEU A 26 -12.64 3.27 6.38
CA LEU A 26 -12.28 2.18 5.48
C LEU A 26 -13.45 1.22 5.25
N ASP A 27 -14.14 0.81 6.31
CA ASP A 27 -15.32 -0.04 6.24
C ASP A 27 -16.40 0.62 5.38
N LYS A 28 -16.60 1.93 5.54
CA LYS A 28 -17.53 2.70 4.70
C LYS A 28 -17.11 2.74 3.23
N ALA A 29 -15.82 2.87 2.93
CA ALA A 29 -15.31 2.82 1.56
C ALA A 29 -15.55 1.44 0.92
N ILE A 30 -15.29 0.37 1.67
CA ILE A 30 -15.55 -1.01 1.26
C ILE A 30 -17.05 -1.22 1.03
N ASP A 31 -17.91 -0.72 1.91
CA ASP A 31 -19.36 -0.81 1.76
C ASP A 31 -19.85 -0.14 0.47
N ILE A 32 -19.31 1.04 0.14
CA ILE A 32 -19.63 1.73 -1.11
C ILE A 32 -19.15 0.91 -2.31
N LEU A 33 -17.94 0.36 -2.27
CA LEU A 33 -17.41 -0.54 -3.30
C LEU A 33 -18.32 -1.75 -3.52
N LEU A 34 -18.71 -2.43 -2.45
CA LEU A 34 -19.58 -3.61 -2.51
C LEU A 34 -21.00 -3.29 -2.95
N ARG A 35 -21.49 -2.05 -2.77
CA ARG A 35 -22.81 -1.63 -3.27
C ARG A 35 -22.78 -1.21 -4.73
N ARG A 36 -21.75 -0.47 -5.15
CA ARG A 36 -21.70 0.17 -6.48
C ARG A 36 -20.96 -0.65 -7.52
N ASP A 37 -19.91 -1.34 -7.10
CA ASP A 37 -18.97 -2.05 -7.98
C ASP A 37 -18.94 -3.56 -7.71
N LEU A 38 -20.00 -4.10 -7.09
CA LEU A 38 -20.15 -5.54 -6.81
C LEU A 38 -19.91 -6.41 -8.04
N TYR A 39 -20.25 -5.88 -9.22
CA TYR A 39 -20.00 -6.54 -10.50
C TYR A 39 -18.53 -6.89 -10.71
N LEU A 40 -17.59 -6.00 -10.35
CA LEU A 40 -16.15 -6.23 -10.51
C LEU A 40 -15.70 -7.45 -9.69
N VAL A 41 -16.22 -7.55 -8.47
CA VAL A 41 -15.95 -8.66 -7.54
C VAL A 41 -16.61 -9.94 -8.05
N LYS A 42 -17.91 -9.91 -8.37
CA LYS A 42 -18.68 -11.10 -8.81
C LYS A 42 -18.20 -11.69 -10.12
N LYS A 43 -17.72 -10.87 -11.06
CA LYS A 43 -17.13 -11.34 -12.32
C LYS A 43 -15.69 -11.78 -12.19
N GLY A 44 -15.09 -11.65 -11.01
CA GLY A 44 -13.70 -12.05 -10.76
C GLY A 44 -12.71 -11.24 -11.57
N LEU A 45 -13.01 -9.95 -11.84
CA LEU A 45 -12.12 -9.08 -12.59
C LEU A 45 -10.79 -8.87 -11.86
N HIS A 46 -9.86 -8.22 -12.54
CA HIS A 46 -8.51 -8.02 -12.02
C HIS A 46 -8.52 -7.15 -10.76
N GLU A 47 -7.67 -7.46 -9.78
CA GLU A 47 -7.57 -6.77 -8.48
C GLU A 47 -7.34 -5.26 -8.69
N ARG A 48 -6.44 -4.87 -9.60
CA ARG A 48 -6.28 -3.48 -10.08
C ARG A 48 -7.57 -2.68 -10.29
N ALA A 49 -8.60 -3.27 -10.90
CA ALA A 49 -9.87 -2.57 -11.11
C ALA A 49 -10.60 -2.33 -9.78
N ILE A 50 -10.55 -3.31 -8.87
CA ILE A 50 -11.10 -3.24 -7.51
C ILE A 50 -10.31 -2.23 -6.68
N SER A 51 -8.97 -2.30 -6.69
CA SER A 51 -8.07 -1.38 -5.99
C SER A 51 -8.30 0.06 -6.41
N HIS A 52 -8.41 0.34 -7.71
CA HIS A 52 -8.73 1.66 -8.22
C HIS A 52 -10.07 2.18 -7.69
N ARG A 53 -11.15 1.38 -7.76
CA ARG A 53 -12.47 1.82 -7.27
C ARG A 53 -12.45 2.07 -5.76
N LEU A 54 -11.76 1.21 -4.99
CA LEU A 54 -11.60 1.40 -3.56
C LEU A 54 -10.84 2.68 -3.25
N ALA A 55 -9.73 2.96 -3.95
CA ALA A 55 -8.95 4.18 -3.80
C ALA A 55 -9.80 5.44 -4.04
N VAL A 56 -10.65 5.44 -5.07
CA VAL A 56 -11.59 6.55 -5.34
C VAL A 56 -12.55 6.80 -4.18
N TYR A 57 -13.06 5.75 -3.54
CA TYR A 57 -13.97 5.92 -2.39
C TYR A 57 -13.26 6.37 -1.12
N ILE A 58 -12.04 5.90 -0.89
CA ILE A 58 -11.17 6.37 0.19
C ILE A 58 -10.87 7.86 0.01
N GLU A 59 -10.46 8.27 -1.20
CA GLU A 59 -10.16 9.66 -1.54
C GLU A 59 -11.38 10.56 -1.34
N TRP A 60 -12.57 10.10 -1.74
CA TRP A 60 -13.80 10.85 -1.54
C TRP A 60 -14.17 11.03 -0.06
N LEU A 61 -13.94 10.03 0.78
CA LEU A 61 -14.33 10.06 2.19
C LEU A 61 -13.37 10.87 3.08
N PHE A 62 -12.05 10.79 2.84
CA PHE A 62 -11.06 11.47 3.68
C PHE A 62 -9.76 11.86 2.96
N GLY A 63 -9.77 11.88 1.62
CA GLY A 63 -8.64 12.34 0.79
C GLY A 63 -8.46 13.86 0.73
N GLN A 64 -9.25 14.65 1.47
CA GLN A 64 -9.03 16.12 1.53
C GLN A 64 -7.69 16.48 2.20
N TRP A 65 -7.14 15.59 3.04
CA TRP A 65 -5.92 15.85 3.80
C TRP A 65 -4.74 15.00 3.36
N PHE A 66 -5.01 13.85 2.73
CA PHE A 66 -4.02 12.89 2.27
C PHE A 66 -4.22 12.59 0.79
N ASP A 67 -3.11 12.32 0.11
CA ASP A 67 -3.09 11.77 -1.23
C ASP A 67 -3.43 10.26 -1.15
N VAL A 68 -4.24 9.76 -2.08
CA VAL A 68 -4.58 8.34 -2.18
C VAL A 68 -4.10 7.82 -3.52
N ASP A 69 -3.07 6.98 -3.50
CA ASP A 69 -2.39 6.52 -4.70
C ASP A 69 -2.41 5.00 -4.83
N CYS A 70 -2.68 4.52 -6.04
CA CYS A 70 -2.45 3.13 -6.40
C CYS A 70 -1.01 2.92 -6.88
N GLU A 71 -0.43 1.78 -6.54
CA GLU A 71 0.92 1.37 -6.99
C GLU A 71 1.98 2.47 -6.76
N PHE A 72 1.90 3.23 -5.66
CA PHE A 72 2.87 4.30 -5.40
C PHE A 72 4.18 3.74 -4.86
N ASN A 73 5.28 4.07 -5.52
CA ASN A 73 6.64 3.67 -5.13
C ASN A 73 7.56 4.87 -4.88
N GLY A 74 7.06 6.06 -4.57
CA GLY A 74 7.94 7.20 -4.28
C GLY A 74 8.63 7.07 -2.91
N ASN A 75 9.89 7.52 -2.85
CA ASN A 75 10.65 7.67 -1.60
C ASN A 75 11.60 8.85 -1.72
N GLU A 76 11.38 9.91 -0.95
CA GLU A 76 12.23 11.11 -0.96
C GLU A 76 13.61 10.89 -0.31
N GLY A 77 13.78 9.80 0.43
CA GLY A 77 15.03 9.45 1.11
C GLY A 77 15.98 8.59 0.27
N HIS A 78 15.58 8.16 -0.93
CA HIS A 78 16.38 7.32 -1.82
C HIS A 78 16.84 8.11 -3.05
N GLU A 79 18.06 7.88 -3.52
CA GLU A 79 18.66 8.62 -4.66
C GLU A 79 17.85 8.53 -5.95
N SER A 80 17.19 7.39 -6.18
CA SER A 80 16.33 7.17 -7.34
C SER A 80 14.95 7.84 -7.22
N GLY A 81 14.62 8.42 -6.07
CA GLY A 81 13.28 8.91 -5.72
C GLY A 81 12.25 7.80 -5.54
N ARG A 82 12.67 6.52 -5.53
CA ARG A 82 11.79 5.34 -5.45
C ARG A 82 12.05 4.52 -4.20
N LYS A 83 10.99 3.91 -3.67
CA LYS A 83 11.04 2.90 -2.62
C LYS A 83 11.58 1.61 -3.25
N ILE A 84 12.86 1.38 -2.99
CA ILE A 84 13.57 0.15 -3.34
C ILE A 84 13.74 -0.66 -2.06
N ILE A 85 13.47 -1.96 -2.14
CA ILE A 85 13.79 -2.89 -1.06
C ILE A 85 14.96 -3.75 -1.54
N GLU A 86 16.05 -3.65 -0.81
CA GLU A 86 17.24 -4.47 -1.00
C GLU A 86 17.01 -5.89 -0.44
N ASN A 87 17.74 -6.87 -0.98
CA ASN A 87 17.78 -8.25 -0.46
C ASN A 87 16.47 -9.06 -0.55
N ILE A 88 15.49 -8.63 -1.36
CA ILE A 88 14.27 -9.40 -1.66
C ILE A 88 14.61 -10.80 -2.21
N CYS A 89 15.64 -10.93 -3.04
CA CYS A 89 16.02 -12.24 -3.58
C CYS A 89 16.45 -13.26 -2.50
N PHE A 90 16.97 -12.85 -1.34
CA PHE A 90 17.37 -13.79 -0.29
C PHE A 90 16.18 -14.44 0.41
N GLU A 91 15.10 -13.69 0.64
CA GLU A 91 13.87 -14.24 1.23
C GLU A 91 12.95 -14.89 0.20
N TYR A 92 12.85 -14.34 -1.02
CA TYR A 92 11.96 -14.86 -2.06
C TYR A 92 12.47 -16.17 -2.71
N SER A 93 13.77 -16.45 -2.65
CA SER A 93 14.41 -17.50 -3.47
C SER A 93 14.78 -18.80 -2.75
N LYS A 94 14.43 -18.99 -1.48
CA LYS A 94 14.66 -20.27 -0.78
C LYS A 94 14.11 -21.48 -1.57
N HIS A 95 13.17 -21.24 -2.49
CA HIS A 95 12.61 -22.22 -3.41
C HIS A 95 12.90 -22.03 -4.91
N ASN A 96 13.62 -21.00 -5.39
CA ASN A 96 13.81 -20.80 -6.85
C ASN A 96 15.06 -20.00 -7.30
N CYS A 97 16.12 -19.94 -6.51
CA CYS A 97 17.37 -19.30 -6.94
C CYS A 97 18.09 -20.03 -8.10
N LYS A 98 17.68 -21.25 -8.47
CA LYS A 98 18.36 -22.08 -9.49
C LYS A 98 18.13 -21.66 -10.94
N ARG A 99 17.20 -20.73 -11.23
CA ARG A 99 16.92 -20.28 -12.60
C ARG A 99 17.75 -19.07 -13.04
N PHE A 100 18.47 -18.46 -12.11
CA PHE A 100 19.36 -17.34 -12.37
C PHE A 100 20.71 -17.72 -11.76
N ASN A 101 21.72 -17.92 -12.59
CA ASN A 101 23.08 -18.24 -12.17
C ASN A 101 23.68 -17.01 -11.45
N CYS A 102 23.26 -16.74 -10.20
CA CYS A 102 23.54 -15.50 -9.50
C CYS A 102 24.44 -15.73 -8.28
N ASP A 103 25.75 -15.65 -8.50
CA ASP A 103 26.73 -15.70 -7.41
C ASP A 103 26.78 -14.38 -6.58
N ASN A 104 25.99 -13.35 -6.93
CA ASN A 104 25.86 -12.09 -6.18
C ASN A 104 24.52 -11.36 -6.47
N CYS A 105 23.39 -11.85 -5.95
CA CYS A 105 22.07 -11.23 -6.17
C CYS A 105 21.74 -10.08 -5.20
N HIS A 106 22.43 -8.94 -5.32
CA HIS A 106 21.87 -7.67 -4.86
C HIS A 106 20.84 -7.18 -5.88
N ASN A 107 19.71 -7.88 -5.97
CA ASN A 107 18.61 -7.46 -6.81
C ASN A 107 17.74 -6.50 -6.00
N GLU A 108 17.93 -5.21 -6.25
CA GLU A 108 17.01 -4.16 -5.88
C GLU A 108 15.66 -4.42 -6.57
N VAL A 109 14.61 -4.63 -5.79
CA VAL A 109 13.27 -4.79 -6.34
C VAL A 109 12.40 -3.63 -5.89
N SER A 110 11.83 -2.93 -6.86
CA SER A 110 10.80 -1.93 -6.58
C SER A 110 9.53 -2.63 -6.11
N VAL A 111 8.96 -2.13 -5.03
CA VAL A 111 7.68 -2.57 -4.50
C VAL A 111 6.63 -1.48 -4.64
N TYR A 112 5.37 -1.91 -4.69
CA TYR A 112 4.22 -1.05 -4.99
C TYR A 112 3.00 -1.59 -4.23
N PRO A 113 2.45 -0.91 -3.21
CA PRO A 113 1.22 -1.39 -2.58
C PRO A 113 0.05 -1.22 -3.55
N ASP A 114 -1.03 -1.98 -3.38
CA ASP A 114 -2.22 -1.73 -4.22
C ASP A 114 -2.80 -0.34 -3.99
N ILE A 115 -2.83 0.12 -2.73
CA ILE A 115 -3.25 1.47 -2.35
C ILE A 115 -2.39 1.96 -1.19
N ILE A 116 -2.01 3.24 -1.23
CA ILE A 116 -1.44 3.98 -0.09
C ILE A 116 -2.21 5.27 0.15
N VAL A 117 -2.44 5.59 1.41
CA VAL A 117 -2.94 6.90 1.88
C VAL A 117 -1.78 7.60 2.58
N HIS A 118 -1.32 8.70 2.01
CA HIS A 118 -0.08 9.36 2.44
C HIS A 118 -0.05 10.85 2.08
N LYS A 119 1.07 11.52 2.35
CA LYS A 119 1.38 12.80 1.75
C LYS A 119 2.55 12.66 0.78
N ARG A 120 2.30 12.91 -0.52
CA ARG A 120 3.38 12.91 -1.53
C ARG A 120 4.46 13.93 -1.14
N ARG A 121 5.70 13.64 -1.52
CA ARG A 121 6.90 14.47 -1.22
C ARG A 121 7.26 14.57 0.26
N VAL A 122 6.63 13.79 1.13
CA VAL A 122 6.93 13.74 2.56
C VAL A 122 6.89 12.29 3.04
N ASN A 123 8.01 11.74 3.50
CA ASN A 123 8.06 10.35 3.96
C ASN A 123 7.33 10.10 5.29
N LYS A 124 7.13 11.14 6.11
CA LYS A 124 6.59 11.06 7.47
C LYS A 124 5.12 10.63 7.53
N PHE A 125 4.30 11.10 6.61
CA PHE A 125 2.84 10.95 6.71
C PHE A 125 2.35 9.81 5.80
N LYS A 126 2.51 8.57 6.26
CA LYS A 126 1.91 7.37 5.65
C LYS A 126 0.85 6.83 6.59
N LEU A 127 -0.42 7.07 6.25
CA LEU A 127 -1.54 6.78 7.13
C LEU A 127 -2.02 5.33 7.00
N LEU A 128 -2.13 4.84 5.78
CA LEU A 128 -2.70 3.52 5.49
C LEU A 128 -2.07 2.91 4.26
N ILE A 129 -1.84 1.60 4.29
CA ILE A 129 -1.37 0.80 3.16
C ILE A 129 -2.28 -0.40 3.04
N ILE A 130 -2.79 -0.64 1.84
CA ILE A 130 -3.78 -1.68 1.57
C ILE A 130 -3.24 -2.56 0.45
N GLU A 131 -3.31 -3.87 0.68
CA GLU A 131 -3.17 -4.90 -0.35
C GLU A 131 -4.55 -5.56 -0.55
N VAL A 132 -5.01 -5.64 -1.79
CA VAL A 132 -6.32 -6.17 -2.17
C VAL A 132 -6.10 -7.57 -2.76
N LYS A 133 -6.65 -8.59 -2.10
CA LYS A 133 -6.55 -9.98 -2.55
C LYS A 133 -7.92 -10.61 -2.74
N LYS A 134 -8.06 -11.39 -3.82
CA LYS A 134 -9.22 -12.26 -4.02
C LYS A 134 -9.08 -13.55 -3.21
N MET A 135 -10.21 -14.09 -2.73
CA MET A 135 -10.26 -15.31 -1.88
C MET A 135 -9.73 -16.60 -2.52
N ASN A 136 -9.25 -16.57 -3.77
CA ASN A 136 -8.75 -17.75 -4.48
C ASN A 136 -7.22 -17.90 -4.40
N SER A 137 -6.51 -16.99 -3.72
CA SER A 137 -5.06 -17.08 -3.54
C SER A 137 -4.71 -18.07 -2.41
N SER A 138 -4.93 -19.37 -2.66
CA SER A 138 -4.57 -20.46 -1.75
C SER A 138 -3.05 -20.78 -1.76
N ASN A 139 -2.21 -19.78 -2.04
CA ASN A 139 -0.77 -19.94 -2.10
C ASN A 139 -0.12 -19.23 -0.91
N THR A 140 0.23 -19.99 0.13
CA THR A 140 0.89 -19.49 1.35
C THR A 140 2.10 -18.60 1.04
N SER A 141 2.84 -18.94 -0.03
CA SER A 141 4.02 -18.17 -0.45
C SER A 141 3.71 -16.78 -1.03
N GLU A 142 2.50 -16.53 -1.52
CA GLU A 142 2.08 -15.20 -1.99
C GLU A 142 1.68 -14.31 -0.82
N ILE A 143 0.97 -14.88 0.15
CA ILE A 143 0.59 -14.18 1.39
C ILE A 143 1.83 -13.75 2.17
N GLU A 144 2.83 -14.63 2.30
CA GLU A 144 4.09 -14.29 2.96
C GLU A 144 4.83 -13.14 2.28
N LYS A 145 4.80 -13.07 0.95
CA LYS A 145 5.38 -11.96 0.19
C LYS A 145 4.63 -10.65 0.42
N ASP A 146 3.30 -10.69 0.41
CA ASP A 146 2.46 -9.52 0.68
C ASP A 146 2.71 -9.01 2.11
N ILE A 147 2.79 -9.90 3.11
CA ILE A 147 3.12 -9.55 4.49
C ILE A 147 4.51 -8.92 4.59
N TYR A 148 5.52 -9.52 3.94
CA TYR A 148 6.87 -8.97 3.95
C TYR A 148 6.91 -7.57 3.33
N LYS A 149 6.26 -7.40 2.18
CA LYS A 149 6.12 -6.11 1.50
C LYS A 149 5.50 -5.07 2.43
N LEU A 150 4.39 -5.38 3.10
CA LEU A 150 3.75 -4.48 4.06
C LEU A 150 4.69 -4.07 5.21
N LYS A 151 5.44 -5.02 5.78
CA LYS A 151 6.44 -4.73 6.81
C LYS A 151 7.45 -3.68 6.35
N GLN A 152 7.99 -3.82 5.14
CA GLN A 152 9.00 -2.91 4.59
C GLN A 152 8.49 -1.48 4.32
N TYR A 153 7.17 -1.31 4.18
CA TYR A 153 6.58 0.02 4.15
C TYR A 153 6.38 0.64 5.54
N THR A 154 6.19 -0.19 6.57
CA THR A 154 5.97 0.25 7.97
C THR A 154 7.27 0.41 8.77
N SER A 155 8.33 -0.30 8.39
CA SER A 155 9.67 -0.11 8.93
C SER A 155 10.17 1.26 8.51
N GLN A 156 10.36 2.13 9.49
CA GLN A 156 10.75 3.53 9.32
C GLN A 156 11.90 3.66 8.31
N SER A 157 11.68 4.54 7.32
CA SER A 157 12.72 5.06 6.42
C SER A 157 13.08 6.44 6.91
#